data_AF-A0A6A6FBX0-F1
#
_entry.id   AF-A0A6A6FBX0-F1
#
_cell.length_a   1.000
_cell.length_b   1.000
_cell.length_c   1.000
_cell.angle_alpha   90.00
_cell.angle_beta   90.00
_cell.angle_gamma   90.00
#
_symmetry.space_group_name_H-M   'P 1'
#
loop_
_entity.id
_entity.type
_entity.pdbx_description
1 polymer ?
#
loop_
_entity_poly.entity_id
_entity_poly.type
_entity_poly.pdbx_seq_one_letter_code
_entity_poly.pdbx_strand_id
1 'polypeptide(L)'
;MGGTGKPTPQNEVPPTNVPPPIVLLYAFTSTLSSAQEALFAPLSKLDLSQRAQLLAHPATHQFLASYLKSAVVLAHIIAGRKLRWKRDQILAQSMRIGPSAAGGKGGMKLTSIDKSEIGKEDREVLDVVQKWRAQVGRLRSAVMTASGAPQTGTGKLPSVPEIAETMPVKTLKATEGGFVAPHACALCGLKREERVARVDTDVNDSFGEWWLDNPSMHVTCSDWWHEHRNKLKGR
;
A
#
# COMPACT_ATOMS: atom_id res chain seq x y z
N MET A 1 25.36 24.12 -20.27
CA MET A 1 24.41 23.01 -20.49
C MET A 1 24.25 22.24 -19.19
N GLY A 2 23.36 22.68 -18.31
CA GLY A 2 23.08 22.02 -17.03
C GLY A 2 21.74 21.31 -17.14
N GLY A 3 21.76 20.01 -17.41
CA GLY A 3 20.56 19.19 -17.42
C GLY A 3 20.04 19.04 -15.98
N THR A 4 18.93 19.72 -15.67
CA THR A 4 18.16 19.45 -14.46
C THR A 4 17.48 18.10 -14.61
N GLY A 5 18.21 17.03 -14.31
CA GLY A 5 17.66 15.69 -14.21
C GLY A 5 16.62 15.69 -13.09
N LYS A 6 15.36 15.41 -13.43
CA LYS A 6 14.31 15.12 -12.46
C LYS A 6 14.84 13.99 -11.56
N PRO A 7 14.85 14.14 -10.22
CA PRO A 7 15.39 13.10 -9.34
C PRO A 7 14.62 11.81 -9.61
N THR A 8 15.35 10.76 -9.98
CA THR A 8 14.84 9.39 -10.03
C THR A 8 14.50 8.97 -8.59
N PRO A 9 13.43 8.17 -8.35
CA PRO A 9 13.03 7.77 -6.99
C PRO A 9 14.16 7.13 -6.16
N GLN A 10 15.14 6.52 -6.84
CA GLN A 10 16.35 5.97 -6.24
C GLN A 10 17.26 7.01 -5.57
N ASN A 11 17.17 8.30 -5.88
CA ASN A 11 17.98 9.36 -5.27
C ASN A 11 17.23 10.15 -4.19
N GLU A 12 15.99 9.77 -3.85
CA GLU A 12 15.20 10.45 -2.84
C GLU A 12 15.51 9.96 -1.42
N VAL A 13 15.54 10.91 -0.48
CA VAL A 13 15.71 10.65 0.96
C VAL A 13 14.42 10.02 1.52
N PRO A 14 14.50 9.14 2.54
CA PRO A 14 13.32 8.55 3.15
C PRO A 14 12.27 9.60 3.55
N PRO A 15 10.98 9.33 3.32
CA PRO A 15 9.93 10.27 3.69
C PRO A 15 9.84 10.40 5.20
N THR A 16 9.99 11.63 5.70
CA THR A 16 10.02 11.94 7.14
C THR A 16 8.63 12.11 7.76
N ASN A 17 7.57 12.17 6.95
CA ASN A 17 6.21 12.51 7.38
C ASN A 17 5.14 11.53 6.88
N VAL A 18 5.48 10.25 6.77
CA VAL A 18 4.48 9.24 6.42
C VAL A 18 3.53 9.06 7.61
N PRO A 19 2.21 9.31 7.43
CA PRO A 19 1.26 9.34 8.53
C PRO A 19 1.05 7.94 9.14
N PRO A 20 0.42 7.86 10.32
CA PRO A 20 0.09 6.58 10.95
C PRO A 20 -0.80 5.70 10.06
N PRO A 21 -0.76 4.36 10.20
CA PRO A 21 -1.53 3.45 9.35
C PRO A 21 -3.03 3.76 9.29
N ILE A 22 -3.64 4.22 10.39
CA ILE A 22 -5.06 4.59 10.44
C ILE A 22 -5.43 5.66 9.38
N VAL A 23 -4.57 6.66 9.17
CA VAL A 23 -4.78 7.72 8.17
C VAL A 23 -4.63 7.15 6.75
N LEU A 24 -3.67 6.25 6.57
CA LEU A 24 -3.46 5.57 5.29
C LEU A 24 -4.67 4.70 4.94
N LEU A 25 -5.16 3.88 5.88
CA LEU A 25 -6.33 3.02 5.71
C LEU A 25 -7.57 3.83 5.32
N TYR A 26 -7.81 4.96 5.98
CA TYR A 26 -8.90 5.87 5.63
C TYR A 26 -8.78 6.48 4.22
N ALA A 27 -7.57 6.72 3.72
CA ALA A 27 -7.39 7.15 2.33
C ALA A 27 -7.82 6.06 1.33
N PHE A 28 -7.61 4.78 1.67
CA PHE A 28 -8.05 3.66 0.85
C PHE A 28 -9.57 3.51 0.87
N THR A 29 -10.25 3.69 2.00
CA THR A 29 -11.72 3.57 2.04
C THR A 29 -12.39 4.56 1.08
N SER A 30 -11.91 5.80 1.03
CA SER A 30 -12.34 6.82 0.05
C SER A 30 -12.10 6.37 -1.39
N THR A 31 -10.91 5.86 -1.69
CA THR A 31 -10.52 5.42 -3.04
C THR A 31 -11.38 4.23 -3.51
N LEU A 32 -11.60 3.25 -2.63
CA LEU A 32 -12.42 2.07 -2.88
C LEU A 32 -13.88 2.44 -3.15
N SER A 33 -14.45 3.39 -2.39
CA SER A 33 -15.81 3.90 -2.63
C SER A 33 -15.92 4.60 -3.98
N SER A 34 -14.98 5.50 -4.30
CA SER A 34 -14.99 6.21 -5.58
C SER A 34 -14.86 5.26 -6.78
N ALA A 35 -14.01 4.24 -6.71
CA ALA A 35 -13.89 3.24 -7.77
C ALA A 35 -15.15 2.40 -7.94
N GLN A 36 -15.79 2.04 -6.81
CA GLN A 36 -17.06 1.33 -6.79
C GLN A 36 -18.17 2.14 -7.46
N GLU A 37 -18.29 3.43 -7.17
CA GLU A 37 -19.31 4.33 -7.74
C GLU A 37 -19.05 4.65 -9.21
N ALA A 38 -17.80 4.98 -9.55
CA ALA A 38 -17.44 5.47 -10.87
C ALA A 38 -17.34 4.37 -11.93
N LEU A 39 -16.93 3.15 -11.55
CA LEU A 39 -16.67 2.07 -12.51
C LEU A 39 -17.42 0.79 -12.17
N PHE A 40 -17.22 0.22 -10.98
CA PHE A 40 -17.65 -1.17 -10.74
C PHE A 40 -19.18 -1.34 -10.63
N ALA A 41 -19.90 -0.41 -10.00
CA ALA A 41 -21.36 -0.48 -9.96
C ALA A 41 -22.00 -0.23 -11.34
N PRO A 42 -21.57 0.79 -12.14
CA PRO A 42 -22.05 0.96 -13.50
C PRO A 42 -21.79 -0.22 -14.43
N LEU A 43 -20.64 -0.90 -14.30
CA LEU A 43 -20.29 -2.06 -15.15
C LEU A 43 -21.35 -3.17 -15.13
N SER A 44 -22.03 -3.37 -14.00
CA SER A 44 -23.08 -4.38 -13.86
C SER A 44 -24.35 -4.04 -14.62
N LYS A 45 -24.56 -2.77 -14.99
CA LYS A 45 -25.74 -2.29 -15.72
C LYS A 45 -25.56 -2.32 -17.24
N LEU A 46 -24.33 -2.45 -17.71
CA LEU A 46 -24.00 -2.52 -19.14
C LEU A 46 -24.27 -3.92 -19.70
N ASP A 47 -24.64 -3.99 -20.98
CA ASP A 47 -24.64 -5.25 -21.71
C ASP A 47 -23.21 -5.77 -21.96
N LEU A 48 -23.10 -7.01 -22.46
CA LEU A 48 -21.80 -7.65 -22.68
C LEU A 48 -20.91 -6.89 -23.68
N SER A 49 -21.50 -6.33 -24.74
CA SER A 49 -20.77 -5.64 -25.80
C SER A 49 -20.23 -4.28 -25.31
N GLN A 50 -21.08 -3.51 -24.63
CA GLN A 50 -20.73 -2.23 -24.03
C GLN A 50 -19.64 -2.40 -22.96
N ARG A 51 -19.78 -3.45 -22.13
CA ARG A 51 -18.79 -3.78 -21.10
C ARG A 51 -17.43 -4.11 -21.72
N ALA A 52 -17.40 -4.92 -22.78
CA ALA A 52 -16.16 -5.27 -23.48
C ALA A 52 -15.50 -4.04 -24.09
N GLN A 53 -16.27 -3.16 -24.76
CA GLN A 53 -15.75 -1.93 -25.35
C GLN A 53 -15.17 -0.97 -24.29
N LEU A 54 -15.86 -0.77 -23.17
CA LEU A 54 -15.38 0.09 -22.08
C LEU A 54 -14.09 -0.47 -21.45
N LEU A 55 -14.02 -1.78 -21.22
CA LEU A 55 -12.86 -2.43 -20.60
C LEU A 55 -11.66 -2.53 -21.54
N ALA A 56 -11.88 -2.54 -22.86
CA ALA A 56 -10.82 -2.45 -23.86
C ALA A 56 -10.25 -1.02 -24.01
N HIS A 57 -10.92 -0.01 -23.47
CA HIS A 57 -10.46 1.38 -23.59
C HIS A 57 -9.15 1.60 -22.81
N PRO A 58 -8.11 2.25 -23.40
CA PRO A 58 -6.81 2.42 -22.76
C PRO A 58 -6.86 3.13 -21.40
N ALA A 59 -7.75 4.12 -21.24
CA ALA A 59 -7.92 4.81 -19.96
C ALA A 59 -8.46 3.87 -18.85
N THR A 60 -9.37 2.95 -19.20
CA THR A 60 -9.90 1.96 -18.26
C THR A 60 -8.79 0.98 -17.86
N HIS A 61 -7.98 0.56 -18.83
CA HIS A 61 -6.82 -0.29 -18.58
C HIS A 61 -5.81 0.39 -17.64
N GLN A 62 -5.47 1.67 -17.88
CA GLN A 62 -4.59 2.44 -17.00
C GLN A 62 -5.17 2.60 -15.59
N PHE A 63 -6.48 2.86 -15.49
CA PHE A 63 -7.19 2.91 -14.22
C PHE A 63 -7.07 1.59 -13.46
N LEU A 64 -7.38 0.45 -14.11
CA LEU A 64 -7.29 -0.88 -13.48
C LEU A 64 -5.87 -1.19 -13.03
N ALA A 65 -4.86 -0.89 -13.85
CA ALA A 65 -3.45 -1.09 -13.48
C ALA A 65 -3.06 -0.31 -12.22
N SER A 66 -3.43 0.98 -12.18
CA SER A 66 -3.14 1.85 -11.03
C SER A 66 -3.92 1.43 -9.79
N TYR A 67 -5.18 1.03 -9.96
CA TYR A 67 -6.04 0.53 -8.90
C TYR A 67 -5.49 -0.75 -8.26
N LEU A 68 -5.00 -1.69 -9.07
CA LEU A 68 -4.41 -2.93 -8.59
C LEU A 68 -3.09 -2.70 -7.85
N LYS A 69 -2.23 -1.79 -8.36
CA LYS A 69 -1.02 -1.36 -7.63
C LYS A 69 -1.37 -0.76 -6.26
N SER A 70 -2.39 0.09 -6.22
CA SER A 70 -2.92 0.66 -4.98
C SER A 70 -3.43 -0.43 -4.02
N ALA A 71 -4.15 -1.44 -4.54
CA ALA A 71 -4.62 -2.58 -3.74
C ALA A 71 -3.47 -3.43 -3.16
N VAL A 72 -2.36 -3.60 -3.89
CA VAL A 72 -1.14 -4.25 -3.36
C VAL A 72 -0.57 -3.46 -2.19
N VAL A 73 -0.47 -2.13 -2.30
CA VAL A 73 0.00 -1.26 -1.21
C VAL A 73 -0.91 -1.33 0.01
N LEU A 74 -2.23 -1.37 -0.18
CA LEU A 74 -3.18 -1.61 0.91
C LEU A 74 -2.89 -2.94 1.62
N ALA A 75 -2.68 -4.02 0.88
CA ALA A 75 -2.39 -5.33 1.46
C ALA A 75 -1.07 -5.31 2.25
N HIS A 76 -0.04 -4.64 1.73
CA HIS A 76 1.23 -4.44 2.42
C HIS A 76 1.07 -3.63 3.72
N ILE A 77 0.28 -2.56 3.70
CA ILE A 77 -0.01 -1.74 4.90
C ILE A 77 -0.73 -2.59 5.94
N ILE A 78 -1.76 -3.36 5.55
CA ILE A 78 -2.47 -4.24 6.48
C ILE A 78 -1.52 -5.27 7.08
N ALA A 79 -0.64 -5.88 6.28
CA ALA A 79 0.33 -6.86 6.73
C ALA A 79 1.39 -6.28 7.70
N GLY A 80 1.95 -5.12 7.35
CA GLY A 80 3.07 -4.51 8.08
C GLY A 80 2.69 -3.54 9.21
N ARG A 81 1.42 -3.13 9.34
CA ARG A 81 0.97 -2.13 10.34
C ARG A 81 1.45 -2.41 11.76
N LYS A 82 1.41 -3.68 12.20
CA LYS A 82 1.84 -4.10 13.55
C LYS A 82 3.35 -3.99 13.75
N LEU A 83 4.13 -4.15 12.69
CA LEU A 83 5.59 -3.95 12.70
C LEU A 83 5.90 -2.45 12.73
N ARG A 84 5.15 -1.67 11.95
CA ARG A 84 5.28 -0.21 11.89
C ARG A 84 5.03 0.43 13.25
N TRP A 85 3.98 0.01 13.96
CA TRP A 85 3.70 0.50 15.31
C TRP A 85 4.85 0.25 16.29
N LYS A 86 5.46 -0.94 16.27
CA LYS A 86 6.61 -1.25 17.12
C LYS A 86 7.81 -0.34 16.81
N ARG A 87 8.10 -0.12 15.52
CA ARG A 87 9.15 0.82 15.10
C ARG A 87 8.85 2.24 15.54
N ASP A 88 7.64 2.72 15.27
CA ASP A 88 7.22 4.09 15.58
C ASP A 88 7.21 4.33 17.11
N GLN A 89 6.87 3.32 17.92
CA GLN A 89 7.00 3.33 19.39
C GLN A 89 8.46 3.42 19.86
N ILE A 90 9.37 2.62 19.30
CA ILE A 90 10.80 2.67 19.62
C ILE A 90 11.37 4.06 19.28
N LEU A 91 11.04 4.58 18.10
CA LEU A 91 11.45 5.92 17.67
C LEU A 91 10.91 7.00 18.63
N ALA A 92 9.62 6.96 18.97
CA ALA A 92 9.01 7.92 19.89
C ALA A 92 9.60 7.85 21.32
N GLN A 93 10.01 6.67 21.79
CA GLN A 93 10.71 6.50 23.07
C GLN A 93 12.14 7.08 23.02
N SER A 94 12.87 6.84 21.93
CA SER A 94 14.24 7.37 21.76
C SER A 94 14.30 8.90 21.71
N MET A 95 13.27 9.56 21.16
CA MET A 95 13.15 11.02 21.13
C MET A 95 12.76 11.64 22.48
N ARG A 96 12.33 10.85 23.46
CA ARG A 96 11.93 11.32 24.81
C ARG A 96 13.07 11.33 25.82
N ILE A 97 14.28 10.91 25.44
CA ILE A 97 15.48 11.03 26.28
C ILE A 97 15.98 12.50 26.21
N GLY A 98 15.18 13.39 26.81
CA GLY A 98 15.55 14.76 27.14
C GLY A 98 15.41 14.97 28.66
N PRO A 99 16.07 15.99 29.25
CA PRO A 99 16.24 16.14 30.70
C PRO A 99 14.94 16.25 31.54
N SER A 100 13.76 16.28 30.94
CA SER A 100 12.46 16.35 31.61
C SER A 100 11.95 15.02 32.21
N ALA A 101 12.71 13.93 32.13
CA ALA A 101 12.36 12.66 32.80
C ALA A 101 12.64 12.66 34.32
N ALA A 102 13.33 13.68 34.84
CA ALA A 102 13.65 13.83 36.26
C ALA A 102 12.64 14.73 36.98
N GLY A 103 11.42 14.22 37.21
CA GLY A 103 10.51 14.81 38.20
C GLY A 103 9.14 15.19 37.66
N GLY A 104 8.17 14.29 37.82
CA GLY A 104 6.77 14.62 37.59
C GLY A 104 5.86 13.41 37.79
N LYS A 105 5.35 13.24 39.02
CA LYS A 105 4.27 12.30 39.35
C LYS A 105 3.02 12.68 38.55
N GLY A 106 2.74 11.96 37.47
CA GLY A 106 1.55 12.15 36.64
C GLY A 106 1.56 11.28 35.39
N GLY A 107 1.99 10.01 35.53
CA GLY A 107 2.05 9.07 34.41
C GLY A 107 0.67 8.60 34.01
N MET A 108 0.04 9.26 33.03
CA MET A 108 -1.10 8.68 32.32
C MET A 108 -0.69 7.29 31.82
N LYS A 109 -1.50 6.25 32.09
CA LYS A 109 -1.17 4.85 31.80
C LYS A 109 -1.14 4.66 30.27
N LEU A 110 0.00 4.94 29.64
CA LEU A 110 0.20 4.94 28.18
C LEU A 110 -0.27 3.65 27.51
N THR A 111 -0.16 2.52 28.23
CA THR A 111 -0.65 1.21 27.79
C THR A 111 -2.16 1.17 27.50
N SER A 112 -2.97 2.06 28.09
CA SER A 112 -4.41 2.15 27.81
C SER A 112 -4.70 2.94 26.53
N ILE A 113 -3.94 4.00 26.25
CA ILE A 113 -4.04 4.78 25.02
C ILE A 113 -3.60 3.92 23.84
N ASP A 114 -2.48 3.19 24.00
CA ASP A 114 -1.96 2.27 22.98
C ASP A 114 -2.99 1.21 22.57
N LYS A 115 -3.72 0.62 23.54
CA LYS A 115 -4.79 -0.35 23.25
C LYS A 115 -5.95 0.27 22.47
N SER A 116 -6.31 1.51 22.79
CA SER A 116 -7.40 2.18 22.10
C SER A 116 -7.06 2.54 20.66
N GLU A 117 -5.82 2.94 20.38
CA GLU A 117 -5.35 3.23 19.02
C GLU A 117 -5.23 1.96 18.17
N ILE A 118 -4.71 0.86 18.75
CA ILE A 118 -4.72 -0.45 18.09
C ILE A 118 -6.16 -0.89 17.75
N GLY A 119 -7.09 -0.71 18.69
CA GLY A 119 -8.50 -1.04 18.47
C GLY A 119 -9.16 -0.19 17.38
N LYS A 120 -8.79 1.09 17.25
CA LYS A 120 -9.26 1.94 16.14
C LYS A 120 -8.68 1.47 14.81
N GLU A 121 -7.39 1.18 14.76
CA GLU A 121 -6.73 0.67 13.56
C GLU A 121 -7.34 -0.66 13.09
N ASP A 122 -7.59 -1.60 14.00
CA ASP A 122 -8.23 -2.87 13.67
C ASP A 122 -9.65 -2.69 13.12
N ARG A 123 -10.41 -1.69 13.61
CA ARG A 123 -11.72 -1.31 13.03
C ARG A 123 -11.59 -0.74 11.63
N GLU A 124 -10.62 0.13 11.38
CA GLU A 124 -10.38 0.67 10.03
C GLU A 124 -9.94 -0.42 9.04
N VAL A 125 -9.18 -1.42 9.50
CA VAL A 125 -8.86 -2.61 8.69
C VAL A 125 -10.13 -3.38 8.33
N LEU A 126 -11.05 -3.57 9.27
CA LEU A 126 -12.33 -4.23 8.99
C LEU A 126 -13.15 -3.47 7.95
N ASP A 127 -13.27 -2.15 8.07
CA ASP A 127 -14.04 -1.32 7.13
C ASP A 127 -13.44 -1.38 5.72
N VAL A 128 -12.12 -1.17 5.59
CA VAL A 128 -11.47 -1.18 4.27
C VAL A 128 -11.52 -2.56 3.61
N VAL A 129 -11.38 -3.64 4.39
CA VAL A 129 -11.50 -5.02 3.87
C VAL A 129 -12.94 -5.31 3.44
N GLN A 130 -13.95 -4.83 4.18
CA GLN A 130 -15.35 -4.97 3.79
C GLN A 130 -15.62 -4.26 2.45
N LYS A 131 -15.12 -3.03 2.28
CA LYS A 131 -15.23 -2.27 1.02
C LYS A 131 -14.50 -2.95 -0.14
N TRP A 132 -13.36 -3.59 0.12
CA TRP A 132 -12.66 -4.40 -0.87
C TRP A 132 -13.48 -5.64 -1.29
N ARG A 133 -13.96 -6.42 -0.31
CA ARG A 133 -14.77 -7.62 -0.55
C ARG A 133 -16.03 -7.30 -1.35
N ALA A 134 -16.65 -6.14 -1.11
CA ALA A 134 -17.85 -5.71 -1.81
C ALA A 134 -17.66 -5.58 -3.33
N GLN A 135 -16.44 -5.36 -3.82
CA GLN A 135 -16.15 -5.07 -5.23
C GLN A 135 -15.19 -6.04 -5.92
N VAL A 136 -14.41 -6.83 -5.17
CA VAL A 136 -13.34 -7.68 -5.72
C VAL A 136 -13.83 -8.67 -6.79
N GLY A 137 -15.05 -9.19 -6.67
CA GLY A 137 -15.63 -10.08 -7.69
C GLY A 137 -15.80 -9.39 -9.04
N ARG A 138 -16.30 -8.15 -9.03
CA ARG A 138 -16.46 -7.33 -10.24
C ARG A 138 -15.11 -6.90 -10.80
N LEU A 139 -14.16 -6.55 -9.94
CA LEU A 139 -12.79 -6.25 -10.33
C LEU A 139 -12.14 -7.43 -11.05
N ARG A 140 -12.24 -8.65 -10.52
CA ARG A 140 -11.68 -9.86 -11.17
C ARG A 140 -12.27 -10.08 -12.56
N SER A 141 -13.58 -9.95 -12.71
CA SER A 141 -14.23 -10.03 -14.02
C SER A 141 -13.75 -8.94 -14.96
N ALA A 142 -13.64 -7.69 -14.49
CA ALA A 142 -13.16 -6.56 -15.29
C ALA A 142 -11.72 -6.75 -15.77
N VAL A 143 -10.82 -7.20 -14.88
CA VAL A 143 -9.41 -7.48 -15.19
C VAL A 143 -9.28 -8.61 -16.21
N MET A 144 -10.05 -9.69 -16.04
CA MET A 144 -10.06 -10.82 -16.99
C MET A 144 -10.48 -10.36 -18.39
N THR A 145 -11.56 -9.59 -18.50
CA THR A 145 -12.03 -9.07 -19.79
C THR A 145 -11.06 -8.06 -20.40
N ALA A 146 -10.54 -7.12 -19.61
CA ALA A 146 -9.57 -6.12 -20.09
C ALA A 146 -8.26 -6.77 -20.56
N SER A 147 -7.79 -7.82 -19.89
CA SER A 147 -6.56 -8.54 -20.27
C SER A 147 -6.69 -9.32 -21.58
N GLY A 148 -7.92 -9.67 -21.99
CA GLY A 148 -8.21 -10.35 -23.25
C GLY A 148 -8.37 -9.41 -24.45
N ALA A 149 -8.40 -8.10 -24.24
CA ALA A 149 -8.51 -7.13 -25.33
C ALA A 149 -7.17 -6.94 -26.06
N PRO A 150 -7.18 -6.60 -27.37
CA PRO A 150 -5.95 -6.29 -28.12
C PRO A 150 -5.17 -5.16 -27.44
N GLN A 151 -3.99 -5.47 -26.89
CA GLN A 151 -3.19 -4.49 -26.17
C GLN A 151 -2.59 -3.47 -27.13
N THR A 152 -3.03 -2.21 -27.04
CA THR A 152 -2.47 -1.08 -27.81
C THR A 152 -1.30 -0.44 -27.06
N GLY A 153 -0.31 -1.25 -26.70
CA GLY A 153 0.91 -0.80 -26.00
C GLY A 153 0.77 -0.61 -24.49
N THR A 154 -0.40 -0.87 -23.90
CA THR A 154 -0.59 -0.94 -22.45
C THR A 154 -0.21 -2.34 -21.97
N GLY A 155 0.90 -2.47 -21.21
CA GLY A 155 1.40 -3.77 -20.72
C GLY A 155 0.39 -4.54 -19.87
N LYS A 156 0.68 -5.82 -19.57
CA LYS A 156 -0.22 -6.74 -18.86
C LYS A 156 -0.71 -6.19 -17.50
N LEU A 157 -2.01 -6.35 -17.22
CA LEU A 157 -2.57 -6.06 -15.89
C LEU A 157 -2.00 -7.02 -14.82
N PRO A 158 -1.64 -6.52 -13.63
CA PRO A 158 -1.23 -7.38 -12.54
C PRO A 158 -2.41 -8.24 -12.03
N SER A 159 -2.09 -9.31 -11.31
CA SER A 159 -3.09 -10.18 -10.68
C SER A 159 -3.89 -9.40 -9.62
N VAL A 160 -5.15 -9.80 -9.42
CA VAL A 160 -5.99 -9.22 -8.35
C VAL A 160 -5.54 -9.77 -6.99
N PRO A 161 -5.05 -8.93 -6.07
CA PRO A 161 -4.54 -9.40 -4.78
C PRO A 161 -5.68 -9.94 -3.91
N GLU A 162 -5.37 -10.94 -3.08
CA GLU A 162 -6.26 -11.35 -2.00
C GLU A 162 -5.98 -10.50 -0.76
N ILE A 163 -6.99 -9.77 -0.26
CA ILE A 163 -6.86 -8.89 0.90
C ILE A 163 -7.81 -9.36 1.98
N ALA A 164 -7.27 -9.56 3.18
CA ALA A 164 -7.95 -9.97 4.39
C ALA A 164 -7.44 -9.18 5.59
N GLU A 165 -8.15 -9.24 6.71
CA GLU A 165 -7.81 -8.51 7.94
C GLU A 165 -6.46 -8.95 8.54
N THR A 166 -6.16 -10.25 8.39
CA THR A 166 -4.88 -10.87 8.74
C THR A 166 -4.21 -11.35 7.47
N MET A 167 -3.08 -10.76 7.15
CA MET A 167 -2.29 -11.06 5.97
C MET A 167 -1.05 -11.89 6.38
N PRO A 168 -0.93 -13.16 5.96
CA PRO A 168 0.25 -13.97 6.25
C PRO A 168 1.49 -13.40 5.56
N VAL A 169 2.59 -13.29 6.31
CA VAL A 169 3.88 -12.80 5.81
C VAL A 169 4.91 -13.92 5.93
N LYS A 170 5.64 -14.19 4.85
CA LYS A 170 6.79 -15.09 4.83
C LYS A 170 8.07 -14.27 4.66
N THR A 171 9.07 -14.54 5.47
CA THR A 171 10.43 -14.04 5.27
C THR A 171 11.18 -15.01 4.35
N LEU A 172 11.68 -14.50 3.22
CA LEU A 172 12.49 -15.27 2.29
C LEU A 172 13.93 -15.41 2.80
N LYS A 173 14.51 -16.59 2.57
CA LYS A 173 15.95 -16.80 2.76
C LYS A 173 16.72 -16.23 1.56
N ALA A 174 18.02 -15.97 1.74
CA ALA A 174 18.90 -15.57 0.64
C ALA A 174 18.86 -16.57 -0.55
N THR A 175 18.76 -17.87 -0.26
CA THR A 175 18.61 -18.94 -1.28
C THR A 175 17.29 -18.89 -2.04
N GLU A 176 16.28 -18.20 -1.51
CA GLU A 176 14.97 -17.97 -2.13
C GLU A 176 14.89 -16.57 -2.78
N GLY A 177 16.01 -15.86 -2.91
CA GLY A 177 16.05 -14.48 -3.42
C GLY A 177 15.68 -13.41 -2.40
N GLY A 178 15.71 -13.74 -1.10
CA GLY A 178 15.50 -12.77 -0.02
C GLY A 178 16.71 -11.88 0.20
N PHE A 179 16.61 -10.61 -0.19
CA PHE A 179 17.60 -9.59 0.11
C PHE A 179 17.17 -8.76 1.32
N VAL A 180 18.13 -8.48 2.21
CA VAL A 180 17.89 -7.66 3.40
C VAL A 180 18.18 -6.19 3.10
N ALA A 181 17.45 -5.30 3.75
CA ALA A 181 17.74 -3.87 3.77
C ALA A 181 18.01 -3.39 5.20
N PRO A 182 18.77 -2.30 5.40
CA PRO A 182 19.05 -1.77 6.74
C PRO A 182 17.79 -1.37 7.52
N HIS A 183 16.75 -0.97 6.79
CA HIS A 183 15.50 -0.47 7.36
C HIS A 183 14.31 -1.13 6.67
N ALA A 184 13.20 -1.25 7.42
CA ALA A 184 11.92 -1.68 6.87
C ALA A 184 11.29 -0.57 6.01
N CYS A 185 10.33 -0.94 5.17
CA CYS A 185 9.66 -0.03 4.25
C CYS A 185 9.04 1.15 5.01
N ALA A 186 9.39 2.38 4.62
CA ALA A 186 8.91 3.59 5.30
C ALA A 186 7.38 3.74 5.28
N LEU A 187 6.71 3.20 4.25
CA LEU A 187 5.25 3.22 4.13
C LEU A 187 4.58 2.08 4.90
N CYS A 188 4.80 0.83 4.48
CA CYS A 188 4.04 -0.31 5.00
C CYS A 188 4.65 -0.98 6.23
N GLY A 189 5.95 -0.78 6.51
CA GLY A 189 6.63 -1.39 7.66
C GLY A 189 7.12 -2.83 7.46
N LEU A 190 6.87 -3.44 6.31
CA LEU A 190 7.45 -4.74 5.92
C LEU A 190 8.93 -4.58 5.56
N LYS A 191 9.74 -5.60 5.81
CA LYS A 191 11.14 -5.68 5.40
C LYS A 191 11.27 -6.09 3.92
N ARG A 192 12.44 -5.83 3.33
CA ARG A 192 12.71 -6.13 1.92
C ARG A 192 12.55 -7.62 1.58
N GLU A 193 12.97 -8.49 2.48
CA GLU A 193 12.90 -9.94 2.35
C GLU A 193 11.53 -10.54 2.70
N GLU A 194 10.57 -9.72 3.15
CA GLU A 194 9.23 -10.19 3.51
C GLU A 194 8.30 -10.20 2.29
N ARG A 195 7.45 -11.23 2.22
CA ARG A 195 6.44 -11.43 1.17
C ARG A 195 5.08 -11.69 1.78
N VAL A 196 4.08 -10.96 1.32
CA VAL A 196 2.68 -11.15 1.69
C VAL A 196 2.08 -12.26 0.83
N ALA A 197 1.57 -13.30 1.47
CA ALA A 197 1.00 -14.46 0.79
C ALA A 197 -0.18 -14.04 -0.11
N ARG A 198 -0.23 -14.61 -1.33
CA ARG A 198 -1.27 -14.36 -2.35
C ARG A 198 -1.36 -12.90 -2.85
N VAL A 199 -0.35 -12.08 -2.53
CA VAL A 199 -0.17 -10.73 -3.05
C VAL A 199 1.15 -10.66 -3.81
N ASP A 200 2.22 -11.15 -3.19
CA ASP A 200 3.59 -11.08 -3.73
C ASP A 200 4.01 -12.39 -4.42
N THR A 201 3.22 -12.87 -5.40
CA THR A 201 3.43 -14.20 -6.03
C THR A 201 4.52 -14.23 -7.09
N ASP A 202 4.76 -13.13 -7.79
CA ASP A 202 5.64 -13.06 -8.97
C ASP A 202 6.62 -11.89 -8.87
N VAL A 203 7.20 -11.72 -7.68
CA VAL A 203 8.10 -10.60 -7.37
C VAL A 203 9.55 -10.96 -7.70
N ASN A 204 10.19 -10.18 -8.57
CA ASN A 204 11.63 -10.23 -8.79
C ASN A 204 12.33 -9.09 -8.02
N ASP A 205 13.36 -9.42 -7.24
CA ASP A 205 14.16 -8.46 -6.45
C ASP A 205 15.62 -8.44 -6.91
N SER A 206 15.85 -8.56 -8.23
CA SER A 206 17.20 -8.66 -8.79
C SER A 206 17.75 -7.30 -9.27
N PHE A 207 16.90 -6.39 -9.76
CA PHE A 207 17.34 -5.15 -10.43
C PHE A 207 16.60 -3.90 -9.93
N GLY A 208 16.32 -3.82 -8.63
CA GLY A 208 15.62 -2.66 -8.04
C GLY A 208 14.14 -2.57 -8.42
N GLU A 209 13.57 -3.65 -8.94
CA GLU A 209 12.15 -3.74 -9.34
C GLU A 209 11.22 -3.90 -8.13
N TRP A 210 11.77 -4.34 -6.99
CA TRP A 210 11.03 -4.56 -5.75
C TRP A 210 11.30 -3.50 -4.69
N TRP A 211 12.56 -3.07 -4.56
CA TRP A 211 13.04 -2.23 -3.46
C TRP A 211 13.85 -1.03 -3.95
N LEU A 212 13.67 0.10 -3.28
CA LEU A 212 14.45 1.32 -3.45
C LEU A 212 15.30 1.54 -2.19
N ASP A 213 16.62 1.44 -2.32
CA ASP A 213 17.55 1.47 -1.19
C ASP A 213 17.54 2.81 -0.44
N ASN A 214 17.65 3.93 -1.17
CA ASN A 214 17.73 5.25 -0.54
C ASN A 214 16.47 5.66 0.23
N PRO A 215 15.25 5.62 -0.34
CA PRO A 215 14.06 5.92 0.44
C PRO A 215 13.68 4.79 1.41
N SER A 216 14.33 3.62 1.31
CA SER A 216 14.02 2.39 2.06
C SER A 216 12.54 2.03 1.93
N MET A 217 12.10 1.76 0.71
CA MET A 217 10.70 1.48 0.38
C MET A 217 10.58 0.41 -0.70
N HIS A 218 9.48 -0.34 -0.66
CA HIS A 218 9.05 -1.09 -1.85
C HIS A 218 8.75 -0.12 -2.99
N VAL A 219 9.08 -0.47 -4.23
CA VAL A 219 8.83 0.38 -5.41
C VAL A 219 7.37 0.80 -5.49
N THR A 220 6.43 -0.16 -5.39
CA THR A 220 4.99 0.12 -5.41
C THR A 220 4.55 1.04 -4.26
N CYS A 221 5.15 0.89 -3.07
CA CYS A 221 4.88 1.77 -1.94
C CYS A 221 5.40 3.20 -2.19
N SER A 222 6.58 3.34 -2.79
CA SER A 222 7.15 4.64 -3.15
C SER A 222 6.29 5.34 -4.19
N ASP A 223 5.93 4.65 -5.28
CA ASP A 223 5.08 5.18 -6.35
C ASP A 223 3.76 5.72 -5.79
N TRP A 224 3.08 4.89 -4.98
CA TRP A 224 1.83 5.28 -4.35
C TRP A 224 2.01 6.49 -3.43
N TRP A 225 3.09 6.52 -2.64
CA TRP A 225 3.39 7.64 -1.76
C TRP A 225 3.58 8.94 -2.55
N HIS A 226 4.34 8.94 -3.64
CA HIS A 226 4.55 10.16 -4.43
C HIS A 226 3.25 10.67 -5.07
N GLU A 227 2.38 9.76 -5.50
CA GLU A 227 1.09 10.11 -6.07
C GLU A 227 0.12 10.68 -5.02
N HIS A 228 0.16 10.21 -3.78
CA HIS A 228 -0.86 10.50 -2.77
C HIS A 228 -0.41 11.45 -1.65
N ARG A 229 0.90 11.65 -1.44
CA ARG A 229 1.44 12.40 -0.27
C ARG A 229 0.85 13.79 -0.08
N ASN A 230 0.48 14.49 -1.14
CA ASN A 230 -0.11 15.83 -1.04
C ASN A 230 -1.55 15.80 -0.50
N LYS A 231 -2.31 14.75 -0.84
CA LYS A 231 -3.68 14.55 -0.36
C LYS A 231 -3.72 14.05 1.09
N LEU A 232 -2.62 13.43 1.54
CA LEU A 232 -2.47 12.91 2.91
C LEU A 232 -2.05 13.98 3.93
N LYS A 233 -1.47 15.11 3.49
CA LYS A 233 -1.00 16.20 4.37
C LYS A 233 -2.09 17.19 4.81
N GLY A 234 -3.26 17.15 4.17
CA GLY A 234 -4.33 18.14 4.34
C GLY A 234 -5.60 17.61 4.97
N ARG A 235 -5.53 16.52 5.75
CA ARG A 235 -6.65 15.97 6.52
C ARG A 235 -6.32 15.96 8.00
#